data_AF-A0A3G2EEK1-F1
#
_entry.id   AF-A0A3G2EEK1-F1
#
_cell.length_a   1.000
_cell.length_b   1.000
_cell.length_c   1.000
_cell.angle_alpha   90.00
_cell.angle_beta   90.00
_cell.angle_gamma   90.00
#
_symmetry.space_group_name_H-M   'P 1'
#
loop_
_entity.id
_entity.type
_entity.pdbx_description
1 polymer ?
#
loop_
_entity_poly.entity_id
_entity_poly.type
_entity_poly.pdbx_seq_one_letter_code
_entity_poly.pdbx_strand_id
1 'polypeptide(L)'
;MLQKPYFLAADYALRPTGLHSDAPTAPFSAYWQPAAGQDLTEPARLFSEGEAFRHFSVLDADGNSRYGPVTWEQCLTIRHNHGAVEPRTVQGLLREVARPEPLLSCVCDQVCPVSGVWQPWLAADHPLRAIVNQYWRQAWLNQGAPFPRPRRDWLLDLPDDDVTWHLMDASLPDLG
;
A
#
# COMPACT_ATOMS: atom_id res chain seq x y z
N MET A 1 -7.14 29.10 -27.75
CA MET A 1 -7.95 28.16 -26.93
C MET A 1 -7.15 27.87 -25.67
N LEU A 2 -7.62 28.27 -24.49
CA LEU A 2 -6.93 27.93 -23.24
C LEU A 2 -7.07 26.42 -22.99
N GLN A 3 -5.94 25.70 -23.07
CA GLN A 3 -5.85 24.33 -22.58
C GLN A 3 -6.26 24.33 -21.11
N LYS A 4 -7.31 23.59 -20.74
CA LYS A 4 -7.69 23.40 -19.34
C LYS A 4 -6.47 22.83 -18.60
N PRO A 5 -6.08 23.38 -17.43
CA PRO A 5 -4.99 22.81 -16.66
C PRO A 5 -5.34 21.34 -16.36
N TYR A 6 -4.42 20.44 -16.69
CA TYR A 6 -4.54 19.02 -16.38
C TYR A 6 -4.47 18.87 -14.87
N PHE A 7 -5.63 18.87 -14.21
CA PHE A 7 -5.71 18.50 -12.81
C PHE A 7 -5.45 17.00 -12.70
N LEU A 8 -4.46 16.65 -11.89
CA LEU A 8 -4.25 15.27 -11.48
C LEU A 8 -5.53 14.78 -10.78
N ALA A 9 -6.01 13.60 -11.15
CA ALA A 9 -7.15 13.01 -10.47
C ALA A 9 -6.82 12.78 -8.98
N ALA A 10 -7.80 12.94 -8.09
CA ALA A 10 -7.59 12.98 -6.63
C ALA A 10 -7.02 11.67 -6.05
N ASP A 11 -7.09 10.57 -6.80
CA ASP A 11 -6.50 9.27 -6.50
C ASP A 11 -5.01 9.17 -6.81
N TYR A 12 -4.40 10.23 -7.35
CA TYR A 12 -2.99 10.29 -7.68
C TYR A 12 -2.29 11.50 -7.04
N ALA A 13 -0.98 11.37 -6.82
CA ALA A 13 -0.08 12.44 -6.43
C ALA A 13 1.16 12.41 -7.32
N LEU A 14 1.81 13.55 -7.40
CA LEU A 14 3.09 13.69 -8.08
C LEU A 14 4.21 13.47 -7.08
N ARG A 15 5.06 12.48 -7.36
CA ARG A 15 6.27 12.23 -6.59
C ARG A 15 7.47 12.72 -7.41
N PRO A 16 8.25 13.69 -6.90
CA PRO A 16 9.51 14.08 -7.50
C PRO A 16 10.47 12.88 -7.57
N THR A 17 11.24 12.78 -8.64
CA THR A 17 12.13 11.63 -8.88
C THR A 17 13.60 11.91 -8.63
N GLY A 18 13.97 13.17 -8.45
CA GLY A 18 15.36 13.62 -8.48
C GLY A 18 15.97 13.70 -9.87
N LEU A 19 15.21 13.39 -10.94
CA LEU A 19 15.67 13.59 -12.31
C LEU A 19 15.45 15.04 -12.73
N HIS A 20 16.54 15.74 -13.02
CA HIS A 20 16.53 17.16 -13.36
C HIS A 20 16.84 17.42 -14.84
N SER A 21 16.35 18.54 -15.36
CA SER A 21 16.64 19.04 -16.70
C SER A 21 16.76 20.55 -16.71
N ASP A 22 17.88 21.04 -17.25
CA ASP A 22 18.10 22.46 -17.58
C ASP A 22 17.84 22.75 -19.07
N ALA A 23 17.34 21.76 -19.82
CA ALA A 23 17.03 21.93 -21.23
C ALA A 23 15.86 22.90 -21.41
N PRO A 24 15.78 23.64 -22.53
CA PRO A 24 14.65 24.53 -22.80
C PRO A 24 13.34 23.78 -23.13
N THR A 25 13.42 22.47 -23.39
CA THR A 25 12.30 21.62 -23.81
C THR A 25 12.30 20.32 -23.00
N ALA A 26 11.12 19.73 -22.82
CA ALA A 26 10.99 18.45 -22.14
C ALA A 26 11.70 17.33 -22.93
N PRO A 27 12.65 16.60 -22.31
CA PRO A 27 13.41 15.56 -22.99
C PRO A 27 12.56 14.34 -23.35
N PHE A 28 11.44 14.15 -22.68
CA PHE A 28 10.42 13.15 -22.96
C PHE A 28 9.10 13.55 -22.29
N SER A 29 8.01 12.93 -22.73
CA SER A 29 6.66 13.20 -22.22
C SER A 29 6.52 12.77 -20.76
N ALA A 30 6.34 13.72 -19.84
CA ALA A 30 6.16 13.46 -18.41
C ALA A 30 5.59 14.68 -17.67
N TYR A 31 5.27 14.51 -16.39
CA TYR A 31 5.03 15.65 -15.50
C TYR A 31 6.36 16.28 -15.09
N TRP A 32 6.46 17.59 -15.18
CA TRP A 32 7.62 18.37 -14.77
C TRP A 32 7.19 19.56 -13.91
N GLN A 33 7.97 19.86 -12.86
CA GLN A 33 7.83 21.07 -12.03
C GLN A 33 9.16 21.83 -11.95
N PRO A 34 9.15 23.16 -11.72
CA PRO A 34 10.38 23.87 -11.36
C PRO A 34 10.89 23.37 -10.01
N ALA A 35 12.17 23.01 -9.94
CA ALA A 35 12.83 22.57 -8.71
C ALA A 35 13.82 23.61 -8.17
N ALA A 36 14.42 24.42 -9.04
CA ALA A 36 15.31 25.49 -8.65
C ALA A 36 15.30 26.63 -9.68
N GLY A 37 15.59 27.84 -9.21
CA GLY A 37 15.65 29.06 -10.01
C GLY A 37 14.46 29.98 -9.79
N GLN A 38 14.76 31.27 -9.69
CA GLN A 38 13.80 32.39 -9.72
C GLN A 38 12.69 32.39 -8.63
N ASP A 39 12.86 31.66 -7.51
CA ASP A 39 11.89 31.56 -6.40
C ASP A 39 10.46 31.21 -6.84
N LEU A 40 10.34 30.38 -7.88
CA LEU A 40 9.06 29.99 -8.46
C LEU A 40 8.50 28.75 -7.77
N THR A 41 7.25 28.83 -7.32
CA THR A 41 6.47 27.67 -6.87
C THR A 41 5.31 27.48 -7.83
N GLU A 42 5.57 26.85 -8.98
CA GLU A 42 4.51 26.46 -9.91
C GLU A 42 4.16 24.97 -9.74
N PRO A 43 2.88 24.60 -9.90
CA PRO A 43 2.49 23.21 -9.85
C PRO A 43 3.07 22.43 -11.04
N ALA A 44 3.41 21.16 -10.84
CA ALA A 44 3.83 20.31 -11.94
C ALA A 44 2.75 20.22 -13.03
N ARG A 45 3.20 20.13 -14.27
CA ARG A 45 2.36 20.01 -15.47
C ARG A 45 2.87 18.91 -16.38
N LEU A 46 1.95 18.27 -17.11
CA LEU A 46 2.28 17.33 -18.18
C LEU A 46 2.81 18.09 -19.41
N PHE A 47 4.01 17.74 -19.84
CA PHE A 47 4.63 18.20 -21.09
C PHE A 47 4.79 17.02 -22.04
N SER A 48 4.69 17.29 -23.34
CA SER A 48 5.05 16.33 -24.41
C SER A 48 6.55 16.39 -24.68
N GLU A 49 7.14 15.31 -25.21
CA GLU A 49 8.51 15.32 -25.70
C GLU A 49 8.75 16.48 -26.70
N GLY A 50 9.81 17.25 -26.49
CA GLY A 50 10.15 18.42 -27.30
C GLY A 50 9.28 19.66 -27.03
N GLU A 51 8.27 19.58 -26.16
CA GLU A 51 7.48 20.74 -25.75
C GLU A 51 8.36 21.71 -24.94
N ALA A 52 8.32 22.99 -25.30
CA ALA A 52 9.09 24.02 -24.60
C ALA A 52 8.59 24.17 -23.16
N PHE A 53 9.53 24.17 -22.22
CA PHE A 53 9.20 24.56 -20.86
C PHE A 53 8.76 26.02 -20.79
N ARG A 54 7.95 26.32 -19.78
CA ARG A 54 7.48 27.70 -19.59
C ARG A 54 8.67 28.57 -19.20
N HIS A 55 8.79 29.71 -19.87
CA HIS A 55 9.78 30.71 -19.53
C HIS A 55 9.17 31.66 -18.50
N PHE A 56 9.91 31.95 -17.45
CA PHE A 56 9.49 32.86 -16.41
C PHE A 56 10.34 34.12 -16.46
N SER A 57 9.68 35.25 -16.71
CA SER A 57 10.32 36.56 -16.69
C SER A 57 10.40 37.06 -15.26
N VAL A 58 11.62 37.36 -14.80
CA VAL A 58 11.85 38.14 -13.58
C VAL A 58 12.17 39.57 -13.99
N LEU A 59 11.57 40.55 -13.32
CA LEU A 59 11.93 41.96 -13.51
C LEU A 59 13.27 42.22 -12.81
N ASP A 60 14.24 42.75 -13.54
CA ASP A 60 15.46 43.26 -12.93
C ASP A 60 15.24 44.61 -12.23
N ALA A 61 16.26 45.10 -11.52
CA ALA A 61 16.20 46.37 -10.79
C ALA A 61 15.92 47.58 -11.72
N ASP A 62 16.18 47.42 -13.02
CA ASP A 62 15.96 48.44 -14.06
C ASP A 62 14.57 48.29 -14.72
N GLY A 63 13.73 47.34 -14.26
CA GLY A 63 12.38 47.10 -14.76
C GLY A 63 12.32 46.30 -16.06
N ASN A 64 13.43 45.70 -16.51
CA ASN A 64 13.47 44.86 -17.70
C ASN A 64 13.18 43.40 -17.35
N SER A 65 12.40 42.72 -18.20
CA SER A 65 12.17 41.29 -18.07
C SER A 65 13.42 40.51 -18.49
N ARG A 66 14.01 39.75 -17.57
CA ARG A 66 15.06 38.75 -17.87
C ARG A 66 14.54 37.34 -17.63
N TYR A 67 14.88 36.44 -18.54
CA TYR A 67 14.68 35.01 -18.36
C TYR A 67 15.92 34.44 -17.65
N GLY A 68 15.73 33.92 -16.45
CA GLY A 68 16.76 33.25 -15.66
C GLY A 68 16.73 31.74 -15.92
N PRO A 69 17.82 31.03 -15.60
CA PRO A 69 17.84 29.57 -15.68
C PRO A 69 16.86 28.99 -14.67
N VAL A 70 16.05 28.02 -15.12
CA VAL A 70 15.12 27.26 -14.29
C VAL A 70 15.44 25.79 -14.50
N THR A 71 15.74 25.10 -13.41
CA THR A 71 15.94 23.66 -13.42
C THR A 71 14.60 22.98 -13.18
N TRP A 72 14.22 22.09 -14.08
CA TRP A 72 12.99 21.32 -14.01
C TRP A 72 13.25 19.94 -13.41
N GLU A 73 12.34 19.44 -12.59
CA GLU A 73 12.39 18.09 -12.04
C GLU A 73 11.20 17.26 -12.53
N GLN A 74 11.48 16.02 -12.91
CA GLN A 74 10.47 15.07 -13.37
C GLN A 74 9.69 14.50 -12.17
N CYS A 75 8.37 14.45 -12.32
CA CYS A 75 7.46 13.86 -11.37
C CYS A 75 6.81 12.60 -11.94
N LEU A 76 6.69 11.58 -11.11
CA LEU A 76 5.89 10.39 -11.39
C LEU A 76 4.48 10.57 -10.84
N THR A 77 3.50 10.16 -11.63
CA THR A 77 2.14 9.95 -11.15
C THR A 77 2.08 8.66 -10.34
N ILE A 78 2.04 8.79 -9.01
CA ILE A 78 1.85 7.66 -8.09
C ILE A 78 0.41 7.67 -7.58
N ARG A 79 -0.16 6.50 -7.30
CA ARG A 79 -1.43 6.46 -6.56
C ARG A 79 -1.23 7.09 -5.19
N HIS A 80 -2.08 8.07 -4.87
CA HIS A 80 -2.04 8.78 -3.61
C HIS A 80 -3.19 8.31 -2.74
N ASN A 81 -2.88 7.37 -1.86
CA ASN A 81 -3.89 6.77 -1.00
C ASN A 81 -4.13 7.57 0.28
N HIS A 82 -3.66 8.83 0.41
CA HIS A 82 -3.83 9.66 1.62
C HIS A 82 -3.50 8.96 2.95
N GLY A 83 -2.60 7.96 2.95
CA GLY A 83 -2.30 7.14 4.13
C GLY A 83 -3.38 6.11 4.51
N ALA A 84 -4.45 5.97 3.71
CA ALA A 84 -5.43 4.92 3.86
C ALA A 84 -4.91 3.61 3.26
N VAL A 85 -4.89 2.56 4.09
CA VAL A 85 -4.82 1.17 3.63
C VAL A 85 -6.00 0.96 2.68
N GLU A 86 -5.76 0.68 1.39
CA GLU A 86 -6.83 0.29 0.46
C GLU A 86 -7.29 -1.14 0.76
N PRO A 87 -8.54 -1.37 1.21
CA PRO A 87 -9.26 -2.55 0.74
C PRO A 87 -9.65 -2.28 -0.71
N ARG A 88 -9.16 -3.11 -1.62
CA ARG A 88 -9.53 -3.06 -3.03
C ARG A 88 -11.06 -3.24 -3.12
N THR A 89 -11.78 -2.23 -3.59
CA THR A 89 -13.14 -2.23 -4.22
C THR A 89 -14.09 -1.16 -3.65
N VAL A 90 -14.90 -0.58 -4.54
CA VAL A 90 -15.91 0.47 -4.28
C VAL A 90 -16.95 0.01 -3.24
N GLN A 91 -17.29 0.90 -2.29
CA GLN A 91 -18.35 0.67 -1.29
C GLN A 91 -19.69 0.42 -1.99
N GLY A 92 -20.34 -0.72 -1.69
CA GLY A 92 -21.57 -1.18 -2.37
C GLY A 92 -21.37 -2.22 -3.48
N LEU A 93 -20.12 -2.48 -3.89
CA LEU A 93 -19.75 -3.57 -4.81
C LEU A 93 -19.21 -4.82 -4.09
N LEU A 94 -18.87 -4.69 -2.82
CA LEU A 94 -18.52 -5.81 -1.94
C LEU A 94 -19.70 -6.15 -1.04
N ARG A 95 -19.99 -7.45 -0.91
CA ARG A 95 -20.67 -7.95 0.27
C ARG A 95 -19.68 -7.81 1.43
N GLU A 96 -20.00 -6.95 2.38
CA GLU A 96 -19.33 -6.94 3.67
C GLU A 96 -19.70 -8.24 4.37
N VAL A 97 -18.83 -9.24 4.25
CA VAL A 97 -18.96 -10.48 5.01
C VAL A 97 -18.35 -10.18 6.36
N ALA A 98 -19.20 -10.14 7.40
CA ALA A 98 -18.73 -10.08 8.77
C ALA A 98 -17.61 -11.13 8.92
N ARG A 99 -16.45 -10.70 9.43
CA ARG A 99 -15.37 -11.65 9.71
C ARG A 99 -15.97 -12.70 10.65
N PRO A 100 -15.97 -13.98 10.27
CA PRO A 100 -16.57 -15.01 11.11
C PRO A 100 -15.90 -14.93 12.48
N GLU A 101 -16.71 -14.75 13.51
CA GLU A 101 -16.22 -14.92 14.87
C GLU A 101 -15.75 -16.36 15.01
N PRO A 102 -14.53 -16.60 15.52
CA PRO A 102 -14.05 -17.95 15.75
C PRO A 102 -15.06 -18.73 16.59
N LEU A 103 -15.53 -19.87 16.09
CA LEU A 103 -16.44 -20.74 16.84
C LEU A 103 -15.82 -21.18 18.18
N LEU A 104 -14.50 -21.35 18.18
CA LEU A 104 -13.71 -21.71 19.35
C LEU A 104 -12.27 -21.23 19.17
N SER A 105 -11.62 -20.85 20.26
CA SER A 105 -10.22 -20.42 20.29
C SER A 105 -9.45 -21.18 21.36
N CYS A 106 -8.28 -21.71 21.02
CA CYS A 106 -7.42 -22.49 21.91
C CYS A 106 -5.97 -22.00 21.83
N VAL A 107 -5.23 -22.09 22.93
CA VAL A 107 -3.78 -21.87 22.94
C VAL A 107 -3.04 -23.16 22.59
N CYS A 108 -1.78 -23.05 22.13
CA CYS A 108 -0.99 -24.20 21.68
C CYS A 108 -0.77 -25.30 22.75
N ASP A 109 -0.85 -24.94 24.03
CA ASP A 109 -0.68 -25.86 25.17
C ASP A 109 -1.89 -26.73 25.49
N GLN A 110 -3.04 -26.42 24.90
CA GLN A 110 -4.23 -27.24 25.05
C GLN A 110 -4.24 -28.37 24.01
N VAL A 111 -4.90 -29.48 24.31
CA VAL A 111 -5.25 -30.47 23.28
C VAL A 111 -6.45 -29.98 22.49
N CYS A 112 -6.51 -30.36 21.21
CA CYS A 112 -7.61 -29.98 20.34
C CYS A 112 -8.96 -30.50 20.89
N PRO A 113 -9.92 -29.62 21.22
CA PRO A 113 -11.16 -30.04 21.88
C PRO A 113 -12.18 -30.66 20.92
N VAL A 114 -12.09 -30.36 19.62
CA VAL A 114 -13.02 -30.85 18.59
C VAL A 114 -12.28 -31.06 17.27
N SER A 115 -12.59 -32.17 16.59
CA SER A 115 -12.03 -32.45 15.27
C SER A 115 -12.47 -31.40 14.25
N GLY A 116 -11.57 -30.94 13.38
CA GLY A 116 -11.93 -29.94 12.37
C GLY A 116 -10.73 -29.21 11.76
N VAL A 117 -11.03 -28.17 11.00
CA VAL A 117 -10.05 -27.26 10.40
C VAL A 117 -9.77 -26.12 11.36
N TRP A 118 -8.51 -25.99 11.76
CA TRP A 118 -8.05 -24.97 12.69
C TRP A 118 -7.05 -24.03 12.00
N GLN A 119 -7.16 -22.72 12.24
CA GLN A 119 -6.26 -21.71 11.72
C GLN A 119 -5.44 -21.07 12.84
N PRO A 120 -4.11 -20.95 12.70
CA PRO A 120 -3.32 -20.20 13.67
C PRO A 120 -3.47 -18.69 13.45
N TRP A 121 -3.38 -17.96 14.55
CA TRP A 121 -3.62 -16.54 14.59
C TRP A 121 -2.71 -15.85 15.58
N LEU A 122 -2.13 -14.74 15.12
CA LEU A 122 -1.36 -13.79 15.90
C LEU A 122 -2.11 -12.47 16.04
N ALA A 123 -1.86 -11.78 17.14
CA ALA A 123 -2.36 -10.44 17.39
C ALA A 123 -1.94 -9.46 16.28
N ALA A 124 -2.74 -8.40 16.10
CA ALA A 124 -2.57 -7.48 14.97
C ALA A 124 -1.24 -6.70 15.01
N ASP A 125 -0.64 -6.56 16.17
CA ASP A 125 0.64 -5.90 16.43
C ASP A 125 1.86 -6.83 16.26
N HIS A 126 1.65 -8.14 16.10
CA HIS A 126 2.76 -9.09 16.00
C HIS A 126 3.46 -9.01 14.63
N PRO A 127 4.81 -8.90 14.56
CA PRO A 127 5.56 -8.72 13.31
C PRO A 127 5.38 -9.87 12.31
N LEU A 128 5.25 -11.11 12.81
CA LEU A 128 5.06 -12.30 11.97
C LEU A 128 3.61 -12.55 11.53
N ARG A 129 2.64 -11.68 11.87
CA ARG A 129 1.21 -11.90 11.55
C ARG A 129 0.97 -12.15 10.05
N ALA A 130 1.74 -11.49 9.20
CA ALA A 130 1.60 -11.57 7.74
C ALA A 130 2.02 -12.94 7.19
N ILE A 131 2.69 -13.77 7.97
CA ILE A 131 3.17 -15.09 7.56
C ILE A 131 2.37 -16.20 8.25
N VAL A 132 1.85 -15.92 9.46
CA VAL A 132 1.10 -16.89 10.28
C VAL A 132 -0.41 -16.82 10.02
N ASN A 133 -1.01 -15.63 9.92
CA ASN A 133 -2.46 -15.45 9.75
C ASN A 133 -2.88 -15.67 8.29
N GLN A 134 -2.46 -16.79 7.72
CA GLN A 134 -2.63 -17.12 6.32
C GLN A 134 -3.46 -18.39 6.18
N TYR A 135 -4.34 -18.43 5.18
CA TYR A 135 -5.27 -19.56 5.02
C TYR A 135 -4.53 -20.89 4.79
N TRP A 136 -3.37 -20.87 4.14
CA TRP A 136 -2.55 -22.07 3.90
C TRP A 136 -1.85 -22.60 5.16
N ARG A 137 -1.95 -21.90 6.29
CA ARG A 137 -1.48 -22.38 7.61
C ARG A 137 -2.56 -23.15 8.37
N GLN A 138 -3.75 -23.30 7.81
CA GLN A 138 -4.79 -24.14 8.38
C GLN A 138 -4.34 -25.60 8.48
N ALA A 139 -4.76 -26.28 9.54
CA ALA A 139 -4.47 -27.68 9.79
C ALA A 139 -5.76 -28.42 10.17
N TRP A 140 -5.94 -29.62 9.61
CA TRP A 140 -6.93 -30.56 10.14
C TRP A 140 -6.38 -31.19 11.41
N LEU A 141 -7.13 -31.12 12.51
CA LEU A 141 -6.79 -31.74 13.78
C LEU A 141 -7.90 -32.66 14.22
N ASN A 142 -7.53 -33.81 14.79
CA ASN A 142 -8.48 -34.69 15.46
C ASN A 142 -8.61 -34.27 16.93
N GLN A 143 -9.78 -34.49 17.52
CA GLN A 143 -10.00 -34.30 18.95
C GLN A 143 -8.92 -35.04 19.77
N GLY A 144 -8.34 -34.35 20.74
CA GLY A 144 -7.24 -34.84 21.58
C GLY A 144 -5.85 -34.69 20.97
N ALA A 145 -5.72 -34.33 19.69
CA ALA A 145 -4.42 -34.09 19.06
C ALA A 145 -3.78 -32.79 19.58
N PRO A 146 -2.44 -32.72 19.71
CA PRO A 146 -1.76 -31.48 20.03
C PRO A 146 -1.83 -30.50 18.85
N PHE A 147 -1.91 -29.20 19.14
CA PHE A 147 -1.75 -28.18 18.12
C PHE A 147 -0.30 -28.13 17.59
N PRO A 148 -0.10 -27.82 16.29
CA PRO A 148 1.24 -27.59 15.74
C PRO A 148 1.98 -26.47 16.49
N ARG A 149 3.27 -26.68 16.70
CA ARG A 149 4.17 -25.78 17.43
C ARG A 149 5.00 -24.95 16.46
N PRO A 150 4.88 -23.62 16.44
CA PRO A 150 5.55 -22.76 15.47
C PRO A 150 7.06 -23.00 15.30
N ARG A 151 7.80 -23.12 16.41
CA ARG A 151 9.26 -23.36 16.37
C ARG A 151 9.61 -24.71 15.77
N ARG A 152 8.87 -25.76 16.15
CA ARG A 152 9.15 -27.14 15.73
C ARG A 152 8.67 -27.40 14.31
N ASP A 153 7.45 -26.98 14.00
CA ASP A 153 6.73 -27.43 12.79
C ASP A 153 6.86 -26.41 11.64
N TRP A 154 7.09 -25.13 11.93
CA TRP A 154 7.22 -24.08 10.92
C TRP A 154 8.60 -23.45 10.83
N LEU A 155 9.51 -23.83 11.75
CA LEU A 155 10.85 -23.25 11.88
C LEU A 155 10.82 -21.73 12.02
N LEU A 156 9.78 -21.21 12.69
CA LEU A 156 9.66 -19.80 13.03
C LEU A 156 10.07 -19.61 14.49
N ASP A 157 10.93 -18.63 14.76
CA ASP A 157 11.27 -18.23 16.13
C ASP A 157 10.09 -17.46 16.75
N LEU A 158 9.04 -18.19 17.08
CA LEU A 158 7.76 -17.70 17.57
C LEU A 158 7.38 -18.48 18.83
N PRO A 159 7.23 -17.83 20.00
CA PRO A 159 6.71 -18.47 21.20
C PRO A 159 5.33 -19.11 20.97
N ASP A 160 5.09 -20.26 21.59
CA ASP A 160 3.82 -20.98 21.43
C ASP A 160 2.64 -20.20 22.04
N ASP A 161 2.91 -19.41 23.09
CA ASP A 161 1.94 -18.58 23.82
C ASP A 161 1.42 -17.39 22.99
N ASP A 162 2.16 -16.98 21.97
CA ASP A 162 1.75 -15.88 21.09
C ASP A 162 0.71 -16.34 20.06
N VAL A 163 0.61 -17.66 19.81
CA VAL A 163 -0.29 -18.24 18.80
C VAL A 163 -1.57 -18.76 19.43
N THR A 164 -2.69 -18.21 18.94
CA THR A 164 -4.03 -18.75 19.19
C THR A 164 -4.50 -19.53 17.97
N TRP A 165 -5.13 -20.67 18.20
CA TRP A 165 -5.76 -21.48 17.16
C TRP A 165 -7.27 -21.26 17.15
N HIS A 166 -7.81 -20.92 16.00
CA HIS A 166 -9.24 -20.66 15.79
C HIS A 166 -9.87 -21.80 14.98
N LEU A 167 -10.99 -22.32 15.47
CA LEU A 167 -11.77 -23.31 14.73
C LEU A 167 -12.50 -22.62 13.57
N MET A 168 -12.21 -23.06 12.36
CA MET A 168 -12.80 -22.53 11.12
C MET A 168 -13.99 -23.38 10.68
N ASP A 169 -13.85 -24.69 10.81
CA ASP A 169 -14.89 -25.66 10.45
C ASP A 169 -14.81 -26.88 11.35
N ALA A 170 -15.94 -27.25 11.95
CA ALA A 170 -16.02 -28.37 12.88
C ALA A 170 -16.44 -29.63 12.12
N SER A 171 -15.70 -30.72 12.31
CA SER A 171 -16.21 -32.05 11.97
C SER A 171 -17.22 -32.45 13.02
N LEU A 172 -18.46 -32.02 12.83
CA LEU A 172 -19.56 -32.62 13.57
C LEU A 172 -19.73 -34.05 13.05
N PRO A 173 -19.79 -35.07 13.92
CA PRO A 173 -20.21 -36.39 13.47
C PRO A 173 -21.60 -36.24 12.85
N ASP A 174 -21.81 -36.82 11.66
CA ASP A 174 -23.13 -36.92 11.07
C ASP A 174 -24.07 -37.53 12.10
N LEU A 175 -24.97 -36.72 12.65
CA LEU A 175 -26.11 -37.19 13.43
C LEU A 175 -27.11 -37.77 12.42
N GLY A 176 -26.82 -38.99 11.97
CA GLY A 176 -27.77 -39.85 11.27
C GLY A 176 -28.82 -40.42 12.21
#